data_AF-A0A183NBF9-F1
#
_entry.id   AF-A0A183NBF9-F1
#
_cell.length_a   1.000
_cell.length_b   1.000
_cell.length_c   1.000
_cell.angle_alpha   90.00
_cell.angle_beta   90.00
_cell.angle_gamma   90.00
#
_symmetry.space_group_name_H-M   'P 1'
#
loop_
_entity.id
_entity.type
_entity.pdbx_description
1 polymer ?
#
loop_
_entity_poly.entity_id
_entity_poly.type
_entity_poly.pdbx_seq_one_letter_code
_entity_poly.pdbx_strand_id
1 'polypeptide(L)'
;MLHTQRGVALMLFKVARNALVGWESHGSRITKASFNTNKNGITMNAFQSYAPTDDSNDDDKDQFYNRLQSTIAKCSRMSLTIIMRELNA
;
A
#
# COMPACT_ATOMS: atom_id res chain seq x y z
N MET A 1 13.39 -12.17 22.52
CA MET A 1 12.12 -11.86 21.84
C MET A 1 12.46 -11.24 20.49
N LEU A 2 12.57 -12.05 19.43
CA LEU A 2 12.97 -11.58 18.10
C LEU A 2 11.76 -10.90 17.43
N HIS A 3 11.77 -9.57 17.41
CA HIS A 3 10.81 -8.78 16.65
C HIS A 3 11.25 -8.80 15.18
N THR A 4 10.92 -9.87 14.43
CA THR A 4 11.13 -9.88 12.99
C THR A 4 10.21 -8.87 12.34
N GLN A 5 10.72 -7.68 12.04
CA GLN A 5 10.05 -6.72 11.17
C GLN A 5 9.94 -7.34 9.77
N ARG A 6 8.80 -7.98 9.47
CA ARG A 6 8.33 -8.19 8.10
C ARG A 6 8.00 -6.81 7.53
N GLY A 7 9.04 -6.10 7.10
CA GLY A 7 8.91 -4.83 6.41
C GLY A 7 8.64 -5.09 4.93
N VAL A 8 7.59 -4.48 4.40
CA VAL A 8 7.35 -4.42 2.97
C VAL A 8 8.18 -3.26 2.41
N ALA A 9 8.97 -3.51 1.37
CA ALA A 9 9.80 -2.49 0.73
C ALA A 9 9.47 -2.37 -0.75
N LEU A 10 9.25 -1.13 -1.21
CA LEU A 10 8.97 -0.82 -2.61
C LEU A 10 10.25 -0.30 -3.26
N MET A 11 10.84 -1.10 -4.15
CA MET A 11 12.04 -0.69 -4.89
C MET A 11 11.64 0.09 -6.14
N LEU A 12 12.14 1.32 -6.25
CA LEU A 12 11.86 2.21 -7.37
C LEU A 12 13.12 2.42 -8.22
N PHE A 13 12.91 2.40 -9.54
CA PHE A 13 13.89 2.91 -10.50
C PHE A 13 14.27 4.36 -10.18
N LYS A 14 15.51 4.74 -10.47
CA LYS A 14 16.05 6.08 -10.15
C LYS A 14 15.15 7.20 -10.66
N VAL A 15 14.62 7.07 -11.88
CA VAL A 15 13.72 8.06 -12.50
C VAL A 15 12.38 8.15 -11.76
N ALA A 16 11.81 7.02 -11.34
CA ALA A 16 10.54 6.97 -10.63
C ALA A 16 10.61 7.60 -9.23
N ARG A 17 11.79 7.61 -8.60
CA ARG A 17 12.00 8.28 -7.30
C ARG A 17 11.77 9.78 -7.37
N ASN A 18 12.05 10.42 -8.51
CA ASN A 18 11.83 11.86 -8.68
C ASN A 18 10.34 12.22 -8.66
N ALA A 19 9.46 11.26 -8.97
CA ALA A 19 8.03 11.44 -8.91
C ALA A 19 7.45 11.10 -7.52
N LEU A 20 8.21 10.47 -6.62
CA LEU A 20 7.70 10.07 -5.30
C LEU A 20 7.44 11.31 -4.43
N VAL A 21 6.19 11.46 -3.99
CA VAL A 21 5.74 12.54 -3.10
C VAL A 21 5.86 12.12 -1.64
N GLY A 22 5.56 10.85 -1.35
CA GLY A 22 5.58 10.35 0.01
C GLY A 22 5.26 8.87 0.09
N TRP A 23 5.56 8.30 1.26
CA TRP A 23 5.22 6.94 1.61
C TRP A 23 4.53 6.91 2.97
N GLU A 24 3.51 6.07 3.10
CA GLU A 24 2.76 5.90 4.34
C GLU A 24 2.58 4.41 4.62
N SER A 25 2.79 4.02 5.87
CA SER A 25 2.49 2.68 6.35
C SER A 25 1.16 2.68 7.09
N HIS A 26 0.29 1.75 6.72
CA HIS A 26 -1.03 1.55 7.32
C HIS A 26 -1.08 0.18 8.00
N GLY A 27 -0.18 -0.03 8.96
CA GLY A 27 0.02 -1.30 9.66
C GLY A 27 1.23 -2.07 9.10
N SER A 28 1.44 -3.31 9.53
CA SER A 28 2.60 -4.09 9.08
C SER A 28 2.51 -4.56 7.63
N ARG A 29 1.29 -4.64 7.06
CA ARG A 29 1.02 -5.31 5.79
C ARG A 29 0.57 -4.40 4.65
N ILE A 30 0.34 -3.11 4.90
CA ILE A 30 -0.16 -2.17 3.89
C ILE A 30 0.79 -0.97 3.82
N THR A 31 1.37 -0.76 2.64
CA THR A 31 2.19 0.41 2.34
C THR A 31 1.58 1.17 1.17
N LYS A 32 1.49 2.48 1.30
CA LYS A 32 1.06 3.39 0.24
C LYS A 32 2.27 4.21 -0.20
N ALA A 33 2.48 4.32 -1.49
CA ALA A 33 3.41 5.26 -2.10
C ALA A 33 2.63 6.18 -3.05
N SER A 34 2.83 7.49 -2.90
CA SER A 34 2.17 8.50 -3.71
C SER A 34 3.17 9.12 -4.68
N PHE A 35 2.77 9.30 -5.93
CA PHE A 35 3.60 9.83 -7.00
C PHE A 35 2.92 10.99 -7.71
N ASN A 36 3.70 12.01 -8.06
CA ASN A 36 3.28 13.04 -9.01
C ASN A 36 3.16 12.41 -10.39
N THR A 37 2.09 12.75 -11.09
CA THR A 37 1.96 12.42 -12.51
C THR A 37 2.34 13.62 -13.37
N ASN A 38 2.52 13.41 -14.67
CA ASN A 38 2.72 14.49 -15.62
C ASN A 38 1.47 15.39 -15.78
N LYS A 39 0.30 14.95 -15.30
CA LYS A 39 -0.94 15.71 -15.34
C LYS A 39 -1.10 16.46 -14.02
N ASN A 40 -1.09 17.78 -14.13
CA ASN A 40 -1.19 18.67 -12.97
C ASN A 40 -2.48 18.40 -12.18
N GLY A 41 -2.37 18.31 -10.85
CA GLY A 41 -3.50 18.00 -9.96
C GLY A 41 -3.91 16.53 -9.93
N ILE A 42 -3.24 15.64 -10.68
CA ILE A 42 -3.44 14.19 -10.57
C ILE A 42 -2.23 13.55 -9.88
N THR A 43 -2.51 12.79 -8.84
CA THR A 43 -1.52 11.96 -8.13
C THR A 43 -1.79 10.48 -8.41
N MET A 44 -0.74 9.67 -8.42
CA MET A 44 -0.87 8.22 -8.52
C MET A 44 -0.52 7.59 -7.17
N ASN A 45 -1.43 6.81 -6.60
CA ASN A 45 -1.23 6.07 -5.37
C ASN A 45 -1.02 4.59 -5.71
N ALA A 46 0.14 4.05 -5.34
CA ALA A 46 0.43 2.64 -5.40
C ALA A 46 0.30 2.05 -3.99
N PHE A 47 -0.56 1.05 -3.84
CA PHE A 47 -0.71 0.30 -2.61
C PHE A 47 -0.02 -1.04 -2.76
N GLN A 48 0.88 -1.36 -1.84
CA GLN A 48 1.40 -2.70 -1.68
C GLN A 48 0.73 -3.32 -0.45
N SER A 49 0.07 -4.46 -0.64
CA SER A 49 -0.63 -5.15 0.44
C SER A 49 -0.28 -6.64 0.46
N TYR A 50 0.14 -7.14 1.63
CA TYR A 50 0.26 -8.58 1.87
C TYR A 50 -1.04 -9.12 2.48
N ALA A 51 -1.67 -10.08 1.81
CA ALA A 51 -2.89 -10.69 2.33
C ALA A 51 -2.59 -11.46 3.63
N PRO A 52 -3.56 -11.54 4.57
CA PRO A 52 -3.49 -12.52 5.64
C PRO A 52 -3.37 -13.94 5.08
N THR A 53 -2.64 -14.81 5.78
CA THR A 53 -2.54 -16.24 5.46
C THR A 53 -3.86 -16.95 5.75
N ASP A 54 -4.13 -18.07 5.10
CA ASP A 54 -5.38 -18.82 5.31
C ASP A 54 -5.59 -19.25 6.76
N ASP A 55 -4.50 -19.54 7.49
CA ASP A 55 -4.51 -19.91 8.91
C ASP A 55 -4.83 -18.73 9.86
N SER A 56 -4.90 -17.49 9.36
CA SER A 56 -5.30 -16.38 10.22
C SER A 56 -6.79 -16.44 10.54
N ASN A 57 -7.17 -16.04 11.76
CA ASN A 57 -8.58 -15.98 12.15
C ASN A 57 -9.35 -14.95 11.29
N ASP A 58 -10.67 -15.10 11.27
CA ASP A 58 -11.54 -14.26 10.44
C ASP A 58 -11.56 -12.79 10.90
N ASP A 59 -11.44 -12.52 12.20
CA ASP A 59 -11.38 -11.16 12.74
C ASP A 59 -10.15 -10.38 12.23
N ASP A 60 -8.99 -11.04 12.16
CA ASP A 60 -7.74 -10.49 11.63
C ASP A 60 -7.85 -10.25 10.12
N LYS A 61 -8.54 -11.15 9.39
CA LYS A 61 -8.81 -10.98 7.96
C LYS A 61 -9.72 -9.78 7.72
N ASP A 62 -10.81 -9.69 8.46
CA ASP A 62 -11.78 -8.60 8.36
C ASP A 62 -11.16 -7.26 8.74
N GLN A 63 -10.37 -7.21 9.82
CA GLN A 63 -9.65 -6.00 10.21
C GLN A 63 -8.71 -5.54 9.10
N PHE A 64 -7.98 -6.47 8.46
CA PHE A 64 -7.10 -6.17 7.35
C PHE A 64 -7.86 -5.58 6.15
N TYR A 65 -8.94 -6.24 5.70
CA TYR A 65 -9.71 -5.79 4.54
C TYR A 65 -10.42 -4.45 4.81
N ASN A 66 -10.99 -4.27 6.01
CA ASN A 66 -11.61 -3.01 6.42
C ASN A 66 -10.58 -1.87 6.44
N ARG A 67 -9.37 -2.13 6.95
CA ARG A 67 -8.29 -1.15 6.95
C ARG A 67 -7.87 -0.79 5.53
N LEU A 68 -7.67 -1.79 4.66
CA LEU A 68 -7.32 -1.58 3.25
C LEU A 68 -8.36 -0.72 2.53
N GLN A 69 -9.65 -1.05 2.70
CA GLN A 69 -10.76 -0.27 2.14
C GLN A 69 -10.76 1.16 2.66
N SER A 70 -10.58 1.35 3.97
CA SER A 70 -10.54 2.69 4.57
C SER A 70 -9.36 3.54 4.06
N THR A 71 -8.20 2.93 3.80
CA THR A 71 -7.03 3.63 3.27
C THR A 71 -7.24 4.01 1.79
N ILE A 72 -7.86 3.13 1.01
CA ILE A 72 -8.22 3.43 -0.39
C ILE A 72 -9.26 4.55 -0.44
N ALA A 73 -10.29 4.50 0.41
CA ALA A 73 -11.35 5.50 0.47
C ALA A 73 -10.84 6.92 0.84
N LYS A 74 -9.72 7.01 1.57
CA LYS A 74 -9.06 8.30 1.88
C LYS A 74 -8.30 8.91 0.70
N CYS A 75 -8.12 8.18 -0.40
CA CYS A 75 -7.49 8.75 -1.60
C CYS A 75 -8.41 9.77 -2.26
N SER A 76 -7.82 10.84 -2.80
CA SER A 76 -8.60 11.89 -3.45
C SER A 76 -9.25 11.36 -4.74
N ARG A 77 -10.42 11.90 -5.12
CA ARG A 77 -11.10 11.55 -6.38
C ARG A 77 -10.27 11.86 -7.63
N MET A 78 -9.24 12.71 -7.51
CA MET A 78 -8.29 13.04 -8.58
C MET A 78 -6.99 12.24 -8.42
N SER A 79 -7.10 10.98 -7.99
CA SER A 79 -5.95 10.10 -7.89
C SER A 79 -6.18 8.77 -8.59
N LEU A 80 -5.16 8.33 -9.33
CA LEU A 80 -5.12 6.98 -9.90
C LEU A 80 -4.67 6.02 -8.80
N THR A 81 -5.45 4.99 -8.51
CA THR A 81 -5.11 4.00 -7.46
C THR A 81 -4.78 2.66 -8.10
N ILE A 82 -3.57 2.16 -7.84
CA ILE A 82 -3.11 0.83 -8.25
C ILE A 82 -2.85 0.01 -6.98
N ILE A 83 -3.42 -1.19 -6.91
CA ILE A 83 -3.19 -2.12 -5.79
C ILE A 83 -2.34 -3.27 -6.31
N MET A 84 -1.14 -3.39 -5.76
CA MET A 84 -0.24 -4.52 -5.94
C MET A 84 -0.36 -5.45 -4.74
N ARG A 85 -0.79 -6.68 -4.99
CA ARG A 85 -0.94 -7.71 -3.97
C ARG A 85 0.17 -8.74 -4.14
N GLU A 86 0.68 -9.25 -3.02
CA GLU A 86 1.48 -10.47 -3.09
C GLU A 86 0.55 -11.64 -3.43
N LEU A 87 0.88 -12.37 -4.50
CA LEU A 87 0.11 -13.51 -4.99
C LEU A 87 0.60 -14.85 -4.42
N ASN A 88 1.63 -14.83 -3.57
CA ASN A 88 2.09 -16.01 -2.87
C ASN A 88 1.13 -16.27 -1.70
N ALA A 89 0.02 -16.94 -2.04
CA ALA A 89 -0.81 -17.70 -1.11
C ALA A 89 -0.12 -19.02 -0.82
#